data_AF-A0A5A8CG49-F1
#
_entry.id   AF-A0A5A8CG49-F1
#
_cell.length_a   1.000
_cell.length_b   1.000
_cell.length_c   1.000
_cell.angle_alpha   90.00
_cell.angle_beta   90.00
_cell.angle_gamma   90.00
#
_symmetry.space_group_name_H-M   'P 1'
#
loop_
_entity.id
_entity.type
_entity.pdbx_description
1 polymer ?
#
loop_
_entity_poly.entity_id
_entity_poly.type
_entity_poly.pdbx_seq_one_letter_code
_entity_poly.pdbx_strand_id
1 'polypeptide(L)'
;MATEAGDAAATPAGDSAVGGGEPSEVRRFQVKRLTFCGDFDGANIALARASIDADGITEVYEVHVAPDCSGTKHEAEYKMWYHFSVEGGRPGQRARIAVANLNPMAKVYAQDLRPLVRVPSLSPSWERLAEPSSFEISGPRLRLTFAYTFGSAQPVHFALYFPFAYSDCQRLLRNIDFALGSEPSTAAAASRIRSGAAPPGRGPSGRSRLRARLRNTGDPSADIYYHRELLALSPEGRRVELLTVSSCLGRLAERLPHIDGLFPERGPRPHRFKAKPVVYIGARVHPGETAASYMLHGMLAFLLQPGTPTPARCETASCSRWCPW
;
A
#
# COMPACT_ATOMS: atom_id res chain seq x y z
N MET A 1 -23.47 48.11 36.28
CA MET A 1 -23.78 49.54 36.10
C MET A 1 -23.20 49.98 34.76
N ALA A 2 -23.94 50.84 34.07
CA ALA A 2 -23.92 51.10 32.64
C ALA A 2 -22.56 51.28 31.95
N THR A 3 -22.49 50.84 30.69
CA THR A 3 -22.00 51.64 29.55
C THR A 3 -22.51 51.03 28.23
N GLU A 4 -23.16 51.87 27.43
CA GLU A 4 -23.45 51.73 25.99
C GLU A 4 -22.11 51.73 25.21
N ALA A 5 -21.95 51.45 23.91
CA ALA A 5 -22.80 51.43 22.71
C ALA A 5 -22.03 50.72 21.57
N GLY A 6 -22.70 50.41 20.45
CA GLY A 6 -22.06 50.50 19.13
C GLY A 6 -22.05 49.24 18.25
N ASP A 7 -23.08 49.14 17.40
CA ASP A 7 -23.15 48.66 16.01
C ASP A 7 -21.92 47.98 15.36
N ALA A 8 -22.18 46.88 14.65
CA ALA A 8 -22.12 46.82 13.18
C ALA A 8 -22.19 45.37 12.67
N ALA A 9 -23.07 45.15 11.68
CA ALA A 9 -23.12 43.94 10.88
C ALA A 9 -21.85 43.78 10.03
N ALA A 10 -21.29 42.56 10.00
CA ALA A 10 -20.36 42.15 8.95
C ALA A 10 -20.45 40.62 8.75
N THR A 11 -20.99 40.23 7.60
CA THR A 11 -20.86 38.89 7.02
C THR A 11 -19.42 38.68 6.55
N PRO A 12 -18.80 37.51 6.75
CA PRO A 12 -17.78 37.02 5.82
C PRO A 12 -18.41 35.89 4.99
N ALA A 13 -18.56 36.06 3.67
CA ALA A 13 -17.53 35.69 2.70
C ALA A 13 -16.93 34.32 3.08
N GLY A 14 -17.35 33.20 2.48
CA GLY A 14 -17.25 33.00 1.03
C GLY A 14 -15.81 32.68 0.61
N ASP A 15 -14.99 32.03 1.45
CA ASP A 15 -13.66 31.57 1.04
C ASP A 15 -13.71 30.15 0.48
N SER A 16 -13.80 30.12 -0.84
CA SER A 16 -13.25 29.06 -1.67
C SER A 16 -11.73 28.96 -1.46
N ALA A 17 -11.29 28.18 -0.48
CA ALA A 17 -9.90 27.80 -0.35
C ALA A 17 -9.62 26.56 -1.21
N VAL A 18 -9.16 26.83 -2.43
CA VAL A 18 -8.40 25.90 -3.27
C VAL A 18 -7.22 25.40 -2.43
N GLY A 19 -7.31 24.17 -1.94
CA GLY A 19 -6.19 23.50 -1.27
C GLY A 19 -5.10 23.19 -2.29
N GLY A 20 -4.12 24.09 -2.36
CA GLY A 20 -2.90 23.91 -3.13
C GLY A 20 -2.20 22.61 -2.72
N GLY A 21 -2.01 21.72 -3.69
CA GLY A 21 -0.99 20.69 -3.57
C GLY A 21 0.36 21.39 -3.46
N GLU A 22 1.03 21.24 -2.31
CA GLU A 22 2.46 21.54 -2.23
C GLU A 22 3.20 20.70 -3.29
N PRO A 23 4.24 21.25 -3.92
CA PRO A 23 4.99 20.54 -4.93
C PRO A 23 5.59 19.29 -4.27
N SER A 24 5.21 18.11 -4.76
CA SER A 24 5.90 16.87 -4.41
C SER A 24 7.38 17.11 -4.68
N GLU A 25 8.20 17.21 -3.62
CA GLU A 25 9.64 17.39 -3.76
C GLU A 25 10.14 16.24 -4.63
N VAL A 26 10.53 16.55 -5.86
CA VAL A 26 10.90 15.53 -6.85
C VAL A 26 12.15 14.83 -6.33
N ARG A 27 12.00 13.61 -5.79
CA ARG A 27 13.09 12.79 -5.24
C ARG A 27 13.91 12.13 -6.36
N ARG A 28 14.44 12.95 -7.27
CA ARG A 28 15.24 12.52 -8.41
C ARG A 28 16.64 13.14 -8.32
N PHE A 29 17.66 12.30 -8.27
CA PHE A 29 19.05 12.70 -8.06
C PHE A 29 19.90 12.23 -9.24
N GLN A 30 20.40 13.18 -10.04
CA GLN A 30 21.38 12.91 -11.08
C GLN A 30 22.77 12.84 -10.46
N VAL A 31 23.40 11.66 -10.49
CA VAL A 31 24.76 11.46 -9.96
C VAL A 31 25.63 10.90 -11.09
N LYS A 32 26.50 11.75 -11.62
CA LYS A 32 27.24 11.46 -12.86
C LYS A 32 26.27 11.08 -13.98
N ARG A 33 26.35 9.87 -14.51
CA ARG A 33 25.44 9.35 -15.56
C ARG A 33 24.17 8.73 -14.98
N LEU A 34 24.21 8.26 -13.74
CA LEU A 34 23.10 7.52 -13.16
C LEU A 34 22.06 8.48 -12.58
N THR A 35 20.79 8.10 -12.71
CA THR A 35 19.69 8.84 -12.09
C THR A 35 19.03 7.96 -11.05
N PHE A 36 19.03 8.43 -9.81
CA PHE A 36 18.35 7.78 -8.69
C PHE A 36 16.96 8.41 -8.52
N CYS A 37 15.91 7.61 -8.46
CA CYS A 37 14.54 8.10 -8.41
C CYS A 37 13.76 7.46 -7.26
N GLY A 38 13.00 8.29 -6.55
CA GLY A 38 12.03 7.90 -5.52
C GLY A 38 10.64 8.49 -5.75
N ASP A 39 10.32 8.90 -6.99
CA ASP A 39 9.02 9.47 -7.34
C ASP A 39 8.04 8.36 -7.77
N PHE A 40 7.71 7.48 -6.82
CA PHE A 40 6.70 6.43 -7.01
C PHE A 40 6.20 5.89 -5.66
N ASP A 41 5.06 5.19 -5.69
CA ASP A 41 4.41 4.62 -4.52
C ASP A 41 5.32 3.64 -3.76
N GLY A 42 5.49 3.87 -2.47
CA GLY A 42 6.33 3.07 -1.59
C GLY A 42 7.84 3.30 -1.77
N ALA A 43 8.27 4.32 -2.50
CA ALA A 43 9.66 4.72 -2.56
C ALA A 43 10.14 5.35 -1.24
N ASN A 44 11.41 5.16 -0.90
CA ASN A 44 12.11 5.96 0.09
C ASN A 44 13.58 6.15 -0.31
N ILE A 45 13.92 7.40 -0.62
CA ILE A 45 15.25 7.94 -0.87
C ILE A 45 15.20 9.44 -0.61
N ALA A 46 16.15 9.95 0.17
CA ALA A 46 16.28 11.36 0.54
C ALA A 46 17.51 12.02 -0.08
N LEU A 47 18.51 11.23 -0.45
CA LEU A 47 19.75 11.72 -1.07
C LEU A 47 20.35 10.63 -1.94
N ALA A 48 20.97 11.02 -3.06
CA ALA A 48 21.99 10.23 -3.73
C ALA A 48 23.20 11.11 -4.08
N ARG A 49 24.41 10.61 -3.85
CA ARG A 49 25.65 11.30 -4.22
C ARG A 49 26.76 10.32 -4.55
N ALA A 50 27.78 10.77 -5.27
CA ALA A 50 29.02 10.02 -5.38
C ALA A 50 29.85 10.26 -4.10
N SER A 51 30.45 9.20 -3.58
CA SER A 51 31.45 9.24 -2.51
C SER A 51 32.58 8.26 -2.80
N ILE A 52 33.65 8.37 -2.03
CA ILE A 52 34.76 7.43 -2.04
C ILE A 52 34.68 6.59 -0.76
N ASP A 53 34.89 5.29 -0.89
CA ASP A 53 34.85 4.37 0.24
C ASP A 53 36.02 4.60 1.20
N ALA A 54 36.01 3.89 2.34
CA ALA A 54 37.05 4.02 3.36
C ALA A 54 38.49 3.71 2.87
N ASP A 55 38.62 2.99 1.75
CA ASP A 55 39.90 2.69 1.10
C ASP A 55 40.50 3.88 0.34
N GLY A 56 39.77 4.98 0.17
CA GLY A 56 40.22 6.19 -0.51
C GLY A 56 40.31 6.08 -2.04
N ILE A 57 39.90 4.95 -2.63
CA ILE A 57 40.06 4.66 -4.06
C ILE A 57 38.73 4.25 -4.70
N THR A 58 37.93 3.47 -3.98
CA THR A 58 36.72 2.87 -4.50
C THR A 58 35.60 3.90 -4.57
N GLU A 59 35.11 4.17 -5.78
CA GLU A 59 33.90 4.98 -5.96
C GLU A 59 32.65 4.21 -5.52
N VAL A 60 31.78 4.89 -4.77
CA VAL A 60 30.49 4.40 -4.29
C VAL A 60 29.40 5.44 -4.55
N TYR A 61 28.22 4.98 -4.94
CA TYR A 61 27.01 5.78 -4.96
C TYR A 61 26.33 5.67 -3.61
N GLU A 62 26.44 6.71 -2.80
CA GLU A 62 25.86 6.77 -1.47
C GLU A 62 24.41 7.25 -1.53
N VAL A 63 23.53 6.49 -0.91
CA VAL A 63 22.08 6.73 -0.84
C VAL A 63 21.68 6.87 0.62
N HIS A 64 20.88 7.89 0.93
CA HIS A 64 20.26 8.04 2.25
C HIS A 64 18.75 7.89 2.13
N VAL A 65 18.13 7.33 3.16
CA VAL A 65 16.67 7.28 3.29
C VAL A 65 16.16 8.41 4.18
N ALA A 66 14.90 8.79 3.97
CA ALA A 66 14.20 9.71 4.86
C ALA A 66 13.77 8.97 6.13
N PRO A 67 13.73 9.65 7.29
CA PRO A 67 12.99 9.16 8.45
C PRO A 67 11.50 8.96 8.13
N ASP A 68 10.83 8.12 8.93
CA ASP A 68 9.38 7.99 8.83
C ASP A 68 8.71 9.34 9.10
N CYS A 69 7.69 9.67 8.29
CA CYS A 69 6.95 10.94 8.33
C CYS A 69 7.85 12.20 8.21
N SER A 70 8.97 12.10 7.48
CA SER A 70 9.94 13.19 7.36
C SER A 70 9.31 14.52 6.92
N GLY A 71 9.72 15.61 7.57
CA GLY A 71 9.21 16.95 7.29
C GLY A 71 7.86 17.27 7.93
N THR A 72 7.28 16.35 8.72
CA THR A 72 6.01 16.55 9.43
C THR A 72 6.22 16.61 10.94
N LYS A 73 5.20 17.08 11.68
CA LYS A 73 5.20 17.04 13.17
C LYS A 73 5.23 15.62 13.77
N HIS A 74 5.07 14.60 12.93
CA HIS A 74 5.07 13.19 13.33
C HIS A 74 6.35 12.45 12.91
N GLU A 75 7.39 13.20 12.47
CA GLU A 75 8.68 12.62 12.09
C GLU A 75 9.23 11.72 13.22
N ALA A 76 9.62 10.50 12.86
CA ALA A 76 10.22 9.52 13.76
C ALA A 76 11.67 9.25 13.37
N GLU A 77 12.51 8.82 14.31
CA GLU A 77 13.94 8.66 14.05
C GLU A 77 14.29 7.40 13.22
N TYR A 78 13.33 6.50 13.01
CA TYR A 78 13.54 5.23 12.33
C TYR A 78 13.74 5.41 10.82
N LYS A 79 14.79 4.77 10.31
CA LYS A 79 15.31 4.77 8.94
C LYS A 79 15.65 3.34 8.55
N MET A 80 14.67 2.63 8.04
CA MET A 80 14.76 1.18 7.80
C MET A 80 14.40 0.85 6.37
N TRP A 81 13.27 1.39 5.90
CA TRP A 81 12.74 1.16 4.57
C TRP A 81 13.51 1.97 3.53
N TYR A 82 14.14 1.29 2.58
CA TYR A 82 14.61 1.89 1.33
C TYR A 82 13.87 1.25 0.17
N HIS A 83 13.52 2.07 -0.81
CA HIS A 83 13.04 1.63 -2.11
C HIS A 83 13.28 2.75 -3.12
N PHE A 84 14.13 2.51 -4.10
CA PHE A 84 14.49 3.49 -5.12
C PHE A 84 14.79 2.78 -6.44
N SER A 85 14.76 3.53 -7.55
CA SER A 85 15.22 3.03 -8.84
C SER A 85 16.47 3.75 -9.29
N VAL A 86 17.30 3.08 -10.08
CA VAL A 86 18.49 3.64 -10.74
C VAL A 86 18.39 3.39 -12.23
N GLU A 87 18.56 4.42 -13.04
CA GLU A 87 18.55 4.34 -14.50
C GLU A 87 19.78 5.04 -15.12
N GLY A 88 19.96 4.91 -16.43
CA GLY A 88 21.07 5.54 -17.16
C GLY A 88 22.37 4.73 -17.18
N GLY A 89 22.37 3.53 -16.58
CA GLY A 89 23.50 2.61 -16.64
C GLY A 89 23.86 2.18 -18.07
N ARG A 90 25.12 1.80 -18.31
CA ARG A 90 25.54 1.15 -19.56
C ARG A 90 25.55 -0.37 -19.39
N PRO A 91 25.24 -1.16 -20.43
CA PRO A 91 25.47 -2.60 -20.40
C PRO A 91 26.89 -2.93 -19.95
N GLY A 92 27.03 -3.78 -18.92
CA GLY A 92 28.31 -4.16 -18.32
C GLY A 92 28.92 -3.13 -17.35
N GLN A 93 28.31 -1.95 -17.18
CA GLN A 93 28.73 -0.99 -16.17
C GLN A 93 28.42 -1.54 -14.78
N ARG A 94 29.45 -1.67 -13.95
CA ARG A 94 29.32 -2.03 -12.55
C ARG A 94 29.22 -0.77 -11.69
N ALA A 95 28.26 -0.72 -10.79
CA ALA A 95 28.12 0.32 -9.77
C ALA A 95 28.12 -0.31 -8.38
N ARG A 96 28.84 0.32 -7.45
CA ARG A 96 28.77 0.02 -6.02
C ARG A 96 27.85 1.04 -5.36
N ILE A 97 26.82 0.58 -4.67
CA ILE A 97 25.80 1.42 -4.04
C ILE A 97 25.84 1.15 -2.54
N ALA A 98 25.77 2.22 -1.72
CA ALA A 98 25.71 2.11 -0.27
C ALA A 98 24.52 2.88 0.30
N VAL A 99 23.61 2.17 0.98
CA VAL A 99 22.55 2.80 1.78
C VAL A 99 23.11 3.11 3.17
N ALA A 100 23.42 4.37 3.44
CA ALA A 100 24.43 4.74 4.44
C ALA A 100 23.89 5.23 5.80
N ASN A 101 22.57 5.36 5.97
CA ASN A 101 21.98 5.96 7.16
C ASN A 101 20.85 5.11 7.79
N LEU A 102 20.91 3.79 7.62
CA LEU A 102 19.91 2.89 8.21
C LEU A 102 20.09 2.77 9.72
N ASN A 103 19.01 2.48 10.47
CA ASN A 103 19.17 2.08 11.87
C ASN A 103 19.85 0.70 11.96
N PRO A 104 20.61 0.42 13.04
CA PRO A 104 21.36 -0.83 13.16
C PRO A 104 20.46 -2.06 13.30
N MET A 105 20.61 -2.99 12.35
CA MET A 105 20.00 -4.33 12.37
C MET A 105 21.05 -5.41 12.13
N ALA A 106 22.15 -5.38 12.90
CA ALA A 106 23.32 -6.25 12.69
C ALA A 106 22.97 -7.73 12.51
N LYS A 107 22.07 -8.26 13.36
CA LYS A 107 21.66 -9.67 13.34
C LYS A 107 21.03 -10.09 12.01
N VAL A 108 20.24 -9.20 11.40
CA VAL A 108 19.53 -9.49 10.15
C VAL A 108 20.49 -9.46 8.96
N TYR A 109 21.36 -8.44 8.89
CA TYR A 109 22.34 -8.35 7.81
C TYR A 109 23.48 -9.36 7.93
N ALA A 110 23.80 -9.83 9.14
CA ALA A 110 24.73 -10.95 9.36
C ALA A 110 24.23 -12.27 8.76
N GLN A 111 22.94 -12.39 8.47
CA GLN A 111 22.34 -13.53 7.76
C GLN A 111 22.21 -13.29 6.25
N ASP A 112 23.00 -12.36 5.70
CA ASP A 112 23.04 -12.04 4.26
C ASP A 112 21.67 -11.58 3.72
N LEU A 113 21.03 -10.65 4.43
CA LEU A 113 19.84 -9.96 3.93
C LEU A 113 20.23 -9.02 2.78
N ARG A 114 20.30 -9.58 1.57
CA ARG A 114 20.57 -8.84 0.35
C ARG A 114 19.37 -8.00 -0.07
N PRO A 115 19.57 -6.81 -0.66
CA PRO A 115 18.50 -6.06 -1.32
C PRO A 115 17.73 -6.93 -2.32
N LEU A 116 16.43 -6.68 -2.45
CA LEU A 116 15.69 -7.12 -3.62
C LEU A 116 16.04 -6.24 -4.81
N VAL A 117 16.11 -6.84 -5.99
CA VAL A 117 16.27 -6.19 -7.27
C VAL A 117 15.13 -6.55 -8.20
N ARG A 118 14.71 -5.60 -9.03
CA ARG A 118 13.78 -5.83 -10.13
C ARG A 118 14.14 -4.96 -11.32
N VAL A 119 14.14 -5.56 -12.50
CA VAL A 119 14.33 -4.87 -13.78
C VAL A 119 13.03 -4.96 -14.58
N PRO A 120 12.10 -3.99 -14.48
CA PRO A 120 10.77 -4.11 -15.08
C PRO A 120 10.76 -4.35 -16.59
N SER A 121 11.80 -3.89 -17.30
CA SER A 121 11.96 -4.11 -18.74
C SER A 121 12.34 -5.55 -19.11
N LEU A 122 12.80 -6.36 -18.14
CA LEU A 122 13.21 -7.76 -18.35
C LEU A 122 12.25 -8.75 -17.66
N SER A 123 11.82 -8.43 -16.44
CA SER A 123 10.99 -9.32 -15.64
C SER A 123 10.04 -8.56 -14.73
N PRO A 124 8.78 -9.04 -14.56
CA PRO A 124 7.88 -8.49 -13.57
C PRO A 124 8.25 -8.89 -12.13
N SER A 125 9.13 -9.87 -11.95
CA SER A 125 9.44 -10.45 -10.64
C SER A 125 10.54 -9.70 -9.91
N TRP A 126 10.44 -9.70 -8.59
CA TRP A 126 11.53 -9.31 -7.69
C TRP A 126 12.37 -10.53 -7.33
N GLU A 127 13.68 -10.34 -7.25
CA GLU A 127 14.65 -11.37 -6.84
C GLU A 127 15.63 -10.78 -5.82
N ARG A 128 16.30 -11.63 -5.05
CA ARG A 128 17.42 -11.17 -4.21
C ARG A 128 18.64 -10.94 -5.09
N LEU A 129 19.45 -9.94 -4.77
CA LEU A 129 20.72 -9.74 -5.47
C LEU A 129 21.56 -11.03 -5.44
N ALA A 130 22.10 -11.38 -6.61
CA ALA A 130 22.90 -12.58 -6.76
C ALA A 130 24.25 -12.46 -6.03
N GLU A 131 24.84 -11.28 -6.05
CA GLU A 131 26.10 -10.98 -5.37
C GLU A 131 25.86 -10.64 -3.89
N PRO A 132 26.77 -11.04 -2.97
CA PRO A 132 26.68 -10.69 -1.55
C PRO A 132 26.71 -9.18 -1.30
N SER A 133 26.02 -8.75 -0.24
CA SER A 133 26.14 -7.40 0.31
C SER A 133 27.03 -7.41 1.56
N SER A 134 27.72 -6.31 1.82
CA SER A 134 28.45 -6.07 3.08
C SER A 134 27.73 -5.01 3.91
N PHE A 135 27.96 -5.00 5.22
CA PHE A 135 27.46 -3.93 6.07
C PHE A 135 28.49 -3.52 7.12
N GLU A 136 28.41 -2.25 7.51
CA GLU A 136 29.23 -1.64 8.55
C GLU A 136 28.34 -0.86 9.51
N ILE A 137 28.72 -0.81 10.78
CA ILE A 137 28.00 -0.05 11.81
C ILE A 137 28.94 1.01 12.36
N SER A 138 28.49 2.26 12.33
CA SER A 138 29.22 3.41 12.86
C SER A 138 28.27 4.23 13.74
N GLY A 139 28.38 4.04 15.06
CA GLY A 139 27.47 4.63 16.04
C GLY A 139 26.00 4.20 15.78
N PRO A 140 25.06 5.13 15.60
CA PRO A 140 23.64 4.82 15.40
C PRO A 140 23.29 4.50 13.94
N ARG A 141 24.27 4.28 13.06
CA ARG A 141 24.06 4.12 11.62
C ARG A 141 24.63 2.80 11.13
N LEU A 142 23.85 2.12 10.30
CA LEU A 142 24.27 0.99 9.50
C LEU A 142 24.39 1.44 8.04
N ARG A 143 25.53 1.10 7.44
CA ARG A 143 25.81 1.25 6.01
C ARG A 143 25.72 -0.12 5.37
N LEU A 144 24.78 -0.29 4.44
CA LEU A 144 24.63 -1.50 3.63
C LEU A 144 25.20 -1.24 2.24
N THR A 145 26.24 -1.97 1.83
CA THR A 145 26.91 -1.81 0.54
C THR A 145 26.70 -3.03 -0.33
N PHE A 146 26.36 -2.81 -1.60
CA PHE A 146 26.19 -3.88 -2.59
C PHE A 146 26.62 -3.39 -3.97
N ALA A 147 26.85 -4.33 -4.88
CA ALA A 147 27.20 -4.04 -6.26
C ALA A 147 26.11 -4.52 -7.21
N TYR A 148 25.97 -3.81 -8.33
CA TYR A 148 25.08 -4.18 -9.42
C TYR A 148 25.72 -3.89 -10.76
N THR A 149 25.57 -4.81 -11.71
CA THR A 149 26.03 -4.65 -13.09
C THR A 149 24.83 -4.41 -13.99
N PHE A 150 24.77 -3.22 -14.61
CA PHE A 150 23.66 -2.83 -15.45
C PHE A 150 23.62 -3.63 -16.76
N GLY A 151 22.44 -4.15 -17.12
CA GLY A 151 22.19 -4.78 -18.42
C GLY A 151 21.78 -3.79 -19.51
N SER A 152 21.27 -2.61 -19.13
CA SER A 152 20.82 -1.55 -20.04
C SER A 152 20.71 -0.21 -19.31
N ALA A 153 20.25 0.83 -20.02
CA ALA A 153 19.93 2.14 -19.42
C ALA A 153 18.55 2.20 -18.74
N GLN A 154 17.74 1.15 -18.84
CA GLN A 154 16.39 1.09 -18.26
C GLN A 154 16.46 1.08 -16.71
N PRO A 155 15.38 1.53 -16.04
CA PRO A 155 15.32 1.54 -14.58
C PRO A 155 15.49 0.16 -13.95
N VAL A 156 16.29 0.12 -12.89
CA VAL A 156 16.46 -1.02 -11.99
C VAL A 156 16.04 -0.60 -10.60
N HIS A 157 15.11 -1.32 -9.98
CA HIS A 157 14.61 -1.02 -8.64
C HIS A 157 15.37 -1.84 -7.59
N PHE A 158 15.66 -1.21 -6.45
CA PHE A 158 16.23 -1.83 -5.27
C PHE A 158 15.32 -1.57 -4.07
N ALA A 159 15.07 -2.59 -3.24
CA ALA A 159 14.21 -2.47 -2.06
C ALA A 159 14.64 -3.41 -0.91
N LEU A 160 14.30 -3.06 0.33
CA LEU A 160 14.54 -3.91 1.50
C LEU A 160 13.75 -5.23 1.43
N TYR A 161 12.45 -5.12 1.21
CA TYR A 161 11.50 -6.23 1.06
C TYR A 161 10.55 -5.95 -0.11
N PHE A 162 9.73 -6.94 -0.47
CA PHE A 162 8.82 -6.86 -1.62
C PHE A 162 7.88 -5.66 -1.46
N PRO A 163 7.99 -4.61 -2.30
CA PRO A 163 7.12 -3.45 -2.16
C PRO A 163 5.67 -3.80 -2.48
N PHE A 164 4.74 -3.22 -1.74
CA PHE A 164 3.31 -3.40 -1.98
C PHE A 164 2.65 -2.02 -1.96
N ALA A 165 2.33 -1.51 -3.14
CA ALA A 165 1.84 -0.16 -3.35
C ALA A 165 0.41 0.01 -2.83
N TYR A 166 -0.01 1.26 -2.60
CA TYR A 166 -1.43 1.57 -2.37
C TYR A 166 -2.27 1.20 -3.60
N SER A 167 -1.79 1.50 -4.80
CA SER A 167 -2.46 1.15 -6.06
C SER A 167 -2.65 -0.37 -6.23
N ASP A 168 -1.68 -1.19 -5.79
CA ASP A 168 -1.81 -2.65 -5.77
C ASP A 168 -2.97 -3.07 -4.87
N CYS A 169 -3.05 -2.53 -3.64
CA CYS A 169 -4.16 -2.81 -2.73
C CYS A 169 -5.52 -2.47 -3.36
N GLN A 170 -5.65 -1.27 -3.92
CA GLN A 170 -6.90 -0.83 -4.53
C GLN A 170 -7.28 -1.72 -5.72
N ARG A 171 -6.30 -2.17 -6.52
CA ARG A 171 -6.54 -3.12 -7.61
C ARG A 171 -7.05 -4.46 -7.08
N LEU A 172 -6.45 -4.98 -6.02
CA LEU A 172 -6.84 -6.26 -5.42
C LEU A 172 -8.26 -6.20 -4.85
N LEU A 173 -8.60 -5.13 -4.12
CA LEU A 173 -9.96 -4.94 -3.60
C LEU A 173 -10.99 -4.83 -4.72
N ARG A 174 -10.68 -4.08 -5.80
CA ARG A 174 -11.56 -4.01 -6.98
C ARG A 174 -11.76 -5.37 -7.66
N ASN A 175 -10.74 -6.22 -7.67
CA ASN A 175 -10.88 -7.57 -8.22
C ASN A 175 -11.83 -8.43 -7.38
N ILE A 176 -11.78 -8.31 -6.05
CA ILE A 176 -12.73 -8.97 -5.14
C ILE A 176 -14.15 -8.44 -5.37
N ASP A 177 -14.32 -7.12 -5.42
CA ASP A 177 -15.61 -6.48 -5.72
C ASP A 177 -16.21 -6.98 -7.04
N PHE A 178 -15.38 -7.06 -8.08
CA PHE A 178 -15.80 -7.57 -9.40
C PHE A 178 -16.17 -9.06 -9.36
N ALA A 179 -15.41 -9.86 -8.61
CA ALA A 179 -15.60 -11.30 -8.52
C ALA A 179 -16.90 -11.68 -7.77
N LEU A 180 -17.17 -11.03 -6.64
CA LEU A 180 -18.26 -11.39 -5.74
C LEU A 180 -19.52 -10.54 -5.96
N GLY A 181 -19.38 -9.39 -6.63
CA GLY A 181 -20.46 -8.43 -6.80
C GLY A 181 -20.86 -7.87 -5.45
N SER A 182 -20.02 -6.98 -4.90
CA SER A 182 -20.38 -6.26 -3.67
C SER A 182 -21.73 -5.57 -3.84
N GLU A 183 -22.57 -5.66 -2.80
CA GLU A 183 -23.67 -4.71 -2.63
C GLU A 183 -23.02 -3.31 -2.65
N PRO A 184 -23.42 -2.43 -3.57
CA PRO A 184 -22.69 -1.19 -3.79
C PRO A 184 -22.69 -0.36 -2.51
N SER A 185 -21.49 -0.09 -1.96
CA SER A 185 -21.30 1.14 -1.19
C SER A 185 -21.67 2.30 -2.12
N THR A 186 -22.50 3.21 -1.62
CA THR A 186 -23.03 4.38 -2.34
C THR A 186 -21.95 5.20 -3.05
N ALA A 187 -20.69 5.13 -2.61
CA ALA A 187 -19.54 5.79 -3.24
C ALA A 187 -19.15 5.24 -4.64
N ALA A 188 -19.34 3.95 -4.92
CA ALA A 188 -19.03 3.37 -6.24
C ALA A 188 -19.97 3.87 -7.34
N ALA A 189 -21.17 4.32 -6.98
CA ALA A 189 -22.13 4.94 -7.89
C ALA A 189 -21.72 6.39 -8.25
N ALA A 190 -21.19 7.16 -7.30
CA ALA A 190 -20.78 8.54 -7.50
C ALA A 190 -19.57 8.70 -8.45
N SER A 191 -18.71 7.69 -8.55
CA SER A 191 -17.61 7.65 -9.53
C SER A 191 -18.10 7.43 -10.97
N ARG A 192 -19.18 6.66 -11.18
CA ARG A 192 -19.73 6.38 -12.52
C ARG A 192 -20.46 7.57 -13.12
N ILE A 193 -20.99 8.47 -12.29
CA ILE A 193 -21.75 9.65 -12.73
C ILE A 193 -20.82 10.72 -13.34
N ARG A 194 -19.52 10.72 -13.03
CA ARG A 194 -18.57 11.72 -13.57
C ARG A 194 -18.01 11.37 -14.96
N SER A 195 -18.09 10.11 -15.38
CA SER A 195 -17.68 9.69 -16.73
C SER A 195 -18.91 9.39 -17.58
N GLY A 196 -19.53 10.45 -18.11
CA GLY A 196 -20.70 10.36 -18.99
C GLY A 196 -20.38 9.76 -20.35
N ALA A 197 -20.13 8.45 -20.42
CA ALA A 197 -20.11 7.69 -21.66
C ALA A 197 -20.53 6.24 -21.40
N ALA A 198 -21.72 5.86 -21.89
CA ALA A 198 -22.12 4.46 -21.98
C ALA A 198 -21.37 3.80 -23.15
N PRO A 199 -20.68 2.66 -22.97
CA PRO A 199 -20.11 1.94 -24.09
C PRO A 199 -21.20 1.14 -24.82
N PRO A 200 -21.12 1.02 -26.17
CA PRO A 200 -22.08 0.24 -26.93
C PRO A 200 -21.89 -1.25 -26.67
N GLY A 201 -22.99 -1.99 -26.83
CA GLY A 201 -23.15 -3.38 -26.44
C GLY A 201 -21.99 -4.30 -26.81
N ARG A 202 -21.51 -5.04 -25.80
CA ARG A 202 -20.75 -6.28 -26.01
C ARG A 202 -21.56 -7.43 -25.45
N GLY A 203 -21.66 -8.50 -26.23
CA GLY A 203 -22.30 -9.78 -25.89
C GLY A 203 -21.74 -10.41 -24.60
N PRO A 204 -22.23 -11.61 -24.22
CA PRO A 204 -22.13 -12.11 -22.85
C PRO A 204 -20.67 -12.16 -22.38
N SER A 205 -20.28 -11.17 -21.59
CA SER A 205 -18.93 -11.04 -21.05
C SER A 205 -18.69 -12.10 -19.98
N GLY A 206 -17.42 -12.38 -19.69
CA GLY A 206 -16.97 -13.38 -18.70
C GLY A 206 -17.58 -13.28 -17.28
N ARG A 207 -18.43 -12.27 -17.02
CA ARG A 207 -19.41 -12.21 -15.91
C ARG A 207 -20.16 -13.52 -15.68
N SER A 208 -20.48 -14.25 -16.75
CA SER A 208 -21.24 -15.51 -16.67
C SER A 208 -20.45 -16.65 -16.01
N ARG A 209 -19.14 -16.80 -16.28
CA ARG A 209 -18.40 -18.01 -15.85
C ARG A 209 -18.05 -18.03 -14.37
N LEU A 210 -17.73 -16.88 -13.77
CA LEU A 210 -17.43 -16.82 -12.32
C LEU A 210 -18.71 -16.83 -11.48
N ARG A 211 -19.76 -16.10 -11.88
CA ARG A 211 -21.07 -16.15 -11.22
C ARG A 211 -21.72 -17.54 -11.31
N ALA A 212 -21.55 -18.24 -12.44
CA ALA A 212 -22.06 -19.61 -12.60
C ALA A 212 -21.29 -20.65 -11.77
N ARG A 213 -20.00 -20.41 -11.47
CA ARG A 213 -19.23 -21.26 -10.55
C ARG A 213 -19.51 -20.99 -9.08
N LEU A 214 -19.92 -19.77 -8.73
CA LEU A 214 -20.27 -19.37 -7.36
C LEU A 214 -21.68 -19.80 -6.96
N ARG A 215 -22.61 -19.98 -7.91
CA ARG A 215 -24.00 -20.37 -7.65
C ARG A 215 -24.30 -21.75 -8.23
N ASN A 216 -23.84 -22.84 -7.61
CA ASN A 216 -24.43 -24.14 -7.96
C ASN A 216 -24.23 -25.27 -6.93
N THR A 217 -24.51 -25.03 -5.65
CA THR A 217 -24.58 -26.14 -4.67
C THR A 217 -25.94 -26.27 -3.98
N GLY A 218 -26.84 -25.29 -4.09
CA GLY A 218 -28.11 -25.29 -3.35
C GLY A 218 -27.95 -25.23 -1.83
N ASP A 219 -26.70 -25.17 -1.34
CA ASP A 219 -26.33 -25.13 0.07
C ASP A 219 -25.93 -23.68 0.46
N PRO A 220 -26.72 -23.00 1.30
CA PRO A 220 -26.41 -21.66 1.81
C PRO A 220 -25.07 -21.57 2.57
N SER A 221 -24.50 -22.70 3.01
CA SER A 221 -23.19 -22.75 3.66
C SER A 221 -22.03 -22.54 2.68
N ALA A 222 -22.26 -22.83 1.39
CA ALA A 222 -21.28 -22.69 0.31
C ALA A 222 -21.33 -21.30 -0.36
N ASP A 223 -22.41 -20.53 -0.13
CA ASP A 223 -22.53 -19.17 -0.63
C ASP A 223 -21.76 -18.18 0.27
N ILE A 224 -20.88 -17.39 -0.35
CA ILE A 224 -20.03 -16.41 0.35
C ILE A 224 -20.78 -15.07 0.47
N TYR A 225 -20.92 -14.61 1.72
CA TYR A 225 -21.26 -13.23 2.05
C TYR A 225 -20.01 -12.35 2.04
N TYR A 226 -20.05 -11.28 1.26
CA TYR A 226 -18.99 -10.28 1.18
C TYR A 226 -19.59 -8.87 1.29
N HIS A 227 -19.01 -8.05 2.16
CA HIS A 227 -19.34 -6.63 2.29
C HIS A 227 -18.06 -5.83 2.50
N ARG A 228 -17.93 -4.71 1.77
CA ARG A 228 -16.81 -3.79 1.84
C ARG A 228 -17.36 -2.42 2.19
N GLU A 229 -16.80 -1.80 3.22
CA GLU A 229 -17.17 -0.45 3.64
C GLU A 229 -15.93 0.38 4.00
N LEU A 230 -16.03 1.69 3.86
CA LEU A 230 -14.99 2.61 4.31
C LEU A 230 -15.06 2.71 5.84
N LEU A 231 -14.03 2.26 6.54
CA LEU A 231 -13.93 2.37 8.00
C LEU A 231 -13.66 3.83 8.42
N ALA A 232 -12.64 4.42 7.82
CA ALA A 232 -12.15 5.76 8.11
C ALA A 232 -11.24 6.26 6.97
N LEU A 233 -10.81 7.52 7.07
CA LEU A 233 -9.74 8.07 6.25
C LEU A 233 -8.45 8.16 7.07
N SER A 234 -7.29 7.92 6.43
CA SER A 234 -6.00 8.25 7.02
C SER A 234 -5.85 9.77 7.16
N PRO A 235 -4.84 10.26 7.91
CA PRO A 235 -4.56 11.71 7.99
C PRO A 235 -4.37 12.39 6.64
N GLU A 236 -3.80 11.69 5.64
CA GLU A 236 -3.65 12.19 4.26
C GLU A 236 -4.86 11.86 3.36
N GLY A 237 -5.98 11.42 3.93
CA GLY A 237 -7.22 11.18 3.19
C GLY A 237 -7.28 9.86 2.41
N ARG A 238 -6.37 8.90 2.66
CA ARG A 238 -6.45 7.58 2.01
C ARG A 238 -7.49 6.70 2.69
N ARG A 239 -8.17 5.86 1.90
CA ARG A 239 -9.22 4.96 2.39
C ARG A 239 -8.65 3.85 3.28
N VAL A 240 -9.16 3.76 4.51
CA VAL A 240 -9.02 2.60 5.39
C VAL A 240 -10.27 1.74 5.22
N GLU A 241 -10.14 0.63 4.52
CA GLU A 241 -11.26 -0.24 4.14
C GLU A 241 -11.51 -1.28 5.23
N LEU A 242 -12.79 -1.62 5.46
CA LEU A 242 -13.25 -2.75 6.25
C LEU A 242 -13.91 -3.80 5.34
N LEU A 243 -13.44 -5.04 5.42
CA LEU A 243 -14.03 -6.17 4.70
C LEU A 243 -14.74 -7.07 5.71
N THR A 244 -15.95 -7.52 5.38
CA THR A 244 -16.69 -8.52 6.14
C THR A 244 -16.92 -9.73 5.23
N VAL A 245 -16.38 -10.88 5.62
CA VAL A 245 -16.46 -12.13 4.85
C VAL A 245 -17.10 -13.22 5.71
N SER A 246 -18.13 -13.90 5.24
CA SER A 246 -18.76 -15.02 5.95
C SER A 246 -19.40 -15.99 4.96
N SER A 247 -19.85 -17.15 5.41
CA SER A 247 -20.91 -17.90 4.70
C SER A 247 -22.26 -17.20 4.88
N CYS A 248 -23.17 -17.34 3.91
CA CYS A 248 -24.53 -16.81 4.01
C CYS A 248 -25.40 -17.52 5.07
N LEU A 249 -24.96 -18.67 5.59
CA LEU A 249 -25.66 -19.40 6.65
C LEU A 249 -25.91 -18.51 7.86
N GLY A 250 -27.15 -18.50 8.38
CA GLY A 250 -27.51 -17.74 9.57
C GLY A 250 -27.54 -16.21 9.40
N ARG A 251 -27.48 -15.70 8.16
CA ARG A 251 -27.63 -14.26 7.86
C ARG A 251 -29.02 -13.77 8.26
N LEU A 252 -29.06 -12.68 9.03
CA LEU A 252 -30.29 -12.01 9.44
C LEU A 252 -30.60 -10.83 8.53
N ALA A 253 -31.87 -10.42 8.45
CA ALA A 253 -32.27 -9.21 7.72
C ALA A 253 -31.69 -7.94 8.39
N GLU A 254 -31.52 -7.96 9.71
CA GLU A 254 -30.90 -6.91 10.50
C GLU A 254 -29.45 -6.65 10.08
N ARG A 255 -29.03 -5.40 10.23
CA ARG A 255 -27.70 -4.89 9.92
C ARG A 255 -26.97 -4.53 11.22
N LEU A 256 -25.64 -4.52 11.21
CA LEU A 256 -24.89 -3.95 12.33
C LEU A 256 -25.24 -2.47 12.51
N PRO A 257 -25.27 -1.95 13.75
CA PRO A 257 -25.46 -0.52 13.98
C PRO A 257 -24.27 0.27 13.46
N HIS A 258 -24.48 1.55 13.14
CA HIS A 258 -23.37 2.48 12.93
C HIS A 258 -22.67 2.74 14.26
N ILE A 259 -21.36 3.02 14.20
CA ILE A 259 -20.54 3.38 15.35
C ILE A 259 -20.09 4.82 15.16
N ASP A 260 -20.33 5.66 16.16
CA ASP A 260 -19.97 7.08 16.10
C ASP A 260 -18.46 7.26 15.86
N GLY A 261 -18.11 8.20 14.99
CA GLY A 261 -16.73 8.47 14.60
C GLY A 261 -16.13 7.50 13.55
N LEU A 262 -16.85 6.45 13.17
CA LEU A 262 -16.46 5.53 12.09
C LEU A 262 -17.49 5.56 10.95
N PHE A 263 -17.11 4.98 9.80
CA PHE A 263 -17.98 4.81 8.63
C PHE A 263 -18.50 6.15 8.07
N PRO A 264 -17.61 7.01 7.55
CA PRO A 264 -18.00 8.33 7.02
C PRO A 264 -18.95 8.24 5.82
N GLU A 265 -18.86 7.15 5.05
CA GLU A 265 -19.86 6.79 4.05
C GLU A 265 -21.04 6.14 4.78
N ARG A 266 -22.11 6.90 5.08
CA ARG A 266 -23.33 6.43 5.78
C ARG A 266 -24.19 5.43 4.98
N GLY A 267 -23.57 4.42 4.39
CA GLY A 267 -24.22 3.33 3.66
C GLY A 267 -24.77 2.24 4.59
N PRO A 268 -25.40 1.20 4.04
CA PRO A 268 -25.82 0.06 4.83
C PRO A 268 -24.59 -0.69 5.38
N ARG A 269 -24.51 -0.80 6.71
CA ARG A 269 -23.57 -1.68 7.43
C ARG A 269 -23.76 -3.17 7.04
N PRO A 270 -22.83 -4.08 7.35
CA PRO A 270 -23.00 -5.49 7.02
C PRO A 270 -24.17 -6.13 7.81
N HIS A 271 -24.75 -7.21 7.27
CA HIS A 271 -25.78 -8.00 7.96
C HIS A 271 -25.26 -8.63 9.25
N ARG A 272 -26.16 -8.83 10.22
CA ARG A 272 -25.91 -9.64 11.41
C ARG A 272 -26.02 -11.14 11.08
N PHE A 273 -25.37 -11.96 11.89
CA PHE A 273 -25.43 -13.41 11.78
C PHE A 273 -25.78 -14.05 13.13
N LYS A 274 -26.58 -15.11 13.11
CA LYS A 274 -27.02 -15.82 14.32
C LYS A 274 -25.90 -16.68 14.90
N ALA A 275 -25.54 -16.44 16.16
CA ALA A 275 -24.64 -17.28 16.98
C ALA A 275 -23.29 -17.62 16.29
N LYS A 276 -22.77 -16.65 15.55
CA LYS A 276 -21.52 -16.73 14.81
C LYS A 276 -20.39 -16.01 15.56
N PRO A 277 -19.28 -16.66 15.95
CA PRO A 277 -18.08 -15.96 16.40
C PRO A 277 -17.62 -14.84 15.44
N VAL A 278 -16.73 -13.97 15.91
CA VAL A 278 -16.15 -12.90 15.10
C VAL A 278 -14.65 -12.93 15.28
N VAL A 279 -13.92 -13.00 14.17
CA VAL A 279 -12.46 -12.83 14.15
C VAL A 279 -12.15 -11.41 13.63
N TYR A 280 -11.06 -10.82 14.10
CA TYR A 280 -10.57 -9.54 13.60
C TYR A 280 -9.14 -9.70 13.15
N ILE A 281 -8.81 -9.18 11.95
CA ILE A 281 -7.49 -9.35 11.34
C ILE A 281 -7.02 -8.00 10.82
N GLY A 282 -6.22 -7.28 11.61
CA GLY A 282 -5.46 -6.12 11.13
C GLY A 282 -4.20 -6.56 10.39
N ALA A 283 -3.81 -5.81 9.37
CA ALA A 283 -2.55 -6.07 8.67
C ALA A 283 -1.79 -4.77 8.37
N ARG A 284 -0.46 -4.88 8.42
CA ARG A 284 0.49 -3.83 8.02
C ARG A 284 0.40 -2.53 8.85
N VAL A 285 0.24 -2.65 10.18
CA VAL A 285 0.24 -1.50 11.10
C VAL A 285 1.54 -0.69 10.97
N HIS A 286 2.67 -1.37 10.80
CA HIS A 286 3.92 -0.75 10.39
C HIS A 286 4.03 -0.71 8.86
N PRO A 287 4.20 0.48 8.23
CA PRO A 287 4.14 0.64 6.79
C PRO A 287 5.19 -0.16 6.02
N GLY A 288 6.39 -0.30 6.60
CA GLY A 288 7.53 -1.03 6.03
C GLY A 288 7.37 -2.56 6.06
N GLU A 289 6.41 -3.10 6.82
CA GLU A 289 6.16 -4.54 6.95
C GLU A 289 5.23 -5.06 5.85
N THR A 290 5.65 -4.88 4.60
CA THR A 290 4.82 -5.16 3.41
C THR A 290 4.35 -6.60 3.30
N ALA A 291 5.10 -7.56 3.88
CA ALA A 291 4.75 -8.98 3.96
C ALA A 291 3.34 -9.19 4.54
N ALA A 292 2.92 -8.39 5.52
CA ALA A 292 1.58 -8.49 6.11
C ALA A 292 0.47 -8.23 5.07
N SER A 293 0.69 -7.36 4.09
CA SER A 293 -0.27 -7.13 2.99
C SER A 293 -0.39 -8.34 2.05
N TYR A 294 0.74 -8.99 1.75
CA TYR A 294 0.74 -10.21 0.94
C TYR A 294 0.06 -11.37 1.65
N MET A 295 0.34 -11.56 2.95
CA MET A 295 -0.31 -12.59 3.77
C MET A 295 -1.82 -12.38 3.84
N LEU A 296 -2.28 -11.17 4.14
CA LEU A 296 -3.69 -10.84 4.17
C LEU A 296 -4.36 -11.10 2.80
N HIS A 297 -3.69 -10.72 1.71
CA HIS A 297 -4.22 -10.97 0.38
C HIS A 297 -4.32 -12.47 0.06
N GLY A 298 -3.31 -13.27 0.39
CA GLY A 298 -3.35 -14.73 0.24
C GLY A 298 -4.45 -15.38 1.07
N MET A 299 -4.64 -14.92 2.31
CA MET A 299 -5.72 -15.37 3.18
C MET A 299 -7.10 -15.05 2.60
N LEU A 300 -7.31 -13.81 2.10
CA LEU A 300 -8.56 -13.45 1.43
C LEU A 300 -8.77 -14.30 0.17
N ALA A 301 -7.73 -14.51 -0.64
CA ALA A 301 -7.82 -15.35 -1.83
C ALA A 301 -8.21 -16.79 -1.47
N PHE A 302 -7.75 -17.33 -0.35
CA PHE A 302 -8.14 -18.65 0.15
C PHE A 302 -9.58 -18.68 0.67
N LEU A 303 -9.97 -17.72 1.53
CA LEU A 303 -11.32 -17.66 2.12
C LEU A 303 -12.42 -17.42 1.10
N LEU A 304 -12.09 -16.77 -0.02
CA LEU A 304 -13.04 -16.41 -1.07
C LEU A 304 -13.12 -17.45 -2.20
N GLN A 305 -12.45 -18.60 -2.07
CA GLN A 305 -12.51 -19.69 -3.06
C GLN A 305 -13.84 -20.48 -2.96
N PRO A 306 -14.56 -20.68 -4.08
CA PRO A 306 -15.77 -21.51 -4.10
C PRO A 306 -15.46 -22.96 -3.71
N GLY A 307 -16.34 -23.57 -2.90
CA GLY A 307 -16.25 -25.00 -2.56
C GLY A 307 -15.12 -25.36 -1.58
N THR A 308 -14.43 -24.39 -1.00
CA THR A 308 -13.60 -24.66 0.18
C THR A 308 -14.50 -25.05 1.36
N PRO A 309 -14.21 -26.10 2.15
CA PRO A 309 -15.04 -26.49 3.31
C PRO A 309 -14.94 -25.51 4.50
N THR A 310 -14.00 -24.57 4.44
CA THR A 310 -13.60 -23.66 5.52
C THR A 310 -14.51 -22.44 5.77
N PRO A 311 -15.24 -21.84 4.80
CA PRO A 311 -16.17 -20.72 5.06
C PRO A 311 -17.33 -21.10 5.99
N ALA A 312 -17.56 -22.40 6.18
CA ALA A 312 -18.56 -22.93 7.11
C ALA A 312 -18.12 -22.83 8.59
N ARG A 313 -16.85 -22.54 8.91
CA ARG A 313 -16.34 -22.59 10.30
C ARG A 313 -15.47 -21.41 10.76
N CYS A 314 -14.97 -20.54 9.89
CA CYS A 314 -14.23 -19.34 10.31
C CYS A 314 -14.96 -18.07 9.87
N GLU A 315 -15.42 -17.30 10.86
CA GLU A 315 -16.08 -16.02 10.63
C GLU A 315 -15.13 -14.86 10.43
N THR A 316 -15.48 -14.04 9.46
CA THR A 316 -15.19 -12.61 9.40
C THR A 316 -13.72 -12.27 9.48
N ALA A 317 -13.07 -12.12 8.33
CA ALA A 317 -11.81 -11.38 8.27
C ALA A 317 -12.15 -9.88 8.23
N SER A 318 -12.33 -9.26 9.39
CA SER A 318 -12.42 -7.81 9.50
C SER A 318 -11.03 -7.21 9.27
N CYS A 319 -10.76 -6.80 8.03
CA CYS A 319 -9.51 -6.19 7.62
C CYS A 319 -9.57 -4.69 7.85
N SER A 320 -8.69 -4.12 8.68
CA SER A 320 -8.35 -2.69 8.61
C SER A 320 -6.93 -2.56 8.09
N ARG A 321 -6.73 -1.88 6.96
CA ARG A 321 -5.39 -1.50 6.50
C ARG A 321 -5.04 -0.13 7.07
N TRP A 322 -4.14 -0.09 8.03
CA TRP A 322 -3.42 1.14 8.36
C TRP A 322 -2.26 1.27 7.38
N CYS A 323 -2.37 2.18 6.41
CA CYS A 323 -1.19 2.74 5.75
C CYS A 323 -1.02 4.13 6.35
N PRO A 324 -0.04 4.35 7.24
CA PRO A 324 0.35 5.69 7.64
C PRO A 324 1.23 6.29 6.55
N TRP A 325 0.59 6.56 5.42
CA TRP A 325 0.94 7.61 4.49
C TRP A 325 -0.45 8.01 4.05
#